data_AF-A0A924GU03-F1
#
_entry.id   AF-A0A924GU03-F1
#
_cell.length_a   1.000
_cell.length_b   1.000
_cell.length_c   1.000
_cell.angle_alpha   90.00
_cell.angle_beta   90.00
_cell.angle_gamma   90.00
#
_symmetry.space_group_name_H-M   'P 1'
#
loop_
_entity.id
_entity.type
_entity.pdbx_description
1 polymer ?
#
loop_
_entity_poly.entity_id
_entity_poly.type
_entity_poly.pdbx_seq_one_letter_code
_entity_poly.pdbx_strand_id
1 'polypeptide(L)'
;ASEVHTLSFIRRGRALGFSMAEIAELLKLWQNKQRASADVKQIALTHVADLDRRMAEMAAMRKTLTELAHCCAGDSRPDCPILSGLAQ
;
A
#
# COMPACT_ATOMS: atom_id res chain seq x y z
N ALA A 1 7.07 29.77 10.78
CA ALA A 1 6.13 29.33 9.72
C ALA A 1 6.65 28.16 8.87
N SER A 2 7.95 28.04 8.59
CA SER A 2 8.52 26.97 7.74
C SER A 2 8.35 25.54 8.31
N GLU A 3 8.58 25.35 9.62
CA GLU A 3 8.59 24.02 10.24
C GLU A 3 7.21 23.35 10.29
N VAL A 4 6.15 24.12 10.56
CA VAL A 4 4.77 23.61 10.56
C VAL A 4 4.35 23.11 9.17
N HIS A 5 4.81 23.78 8.10
CA HIS A 5 4.57 23.31 6.73
C HIS A 5 5.33 22.01 6.42
N THR A 6 6.58 21.89 6.87
CA THR A 6 7.37 20.66 6.74
C THR A 6 6.73 19.50 7.49
N LEU A 7 6.29 19.70 8.73
CA LEU A 7 5.59 18.66 9.50
C LEU A 7 4.26 18.27 8.85
N SER A 8 3.51 19.24 8.32
CA SER A 8 2.28 18.98 7.59
C SER A 8 2.52 18.20 6.30
N PHE A 9 3.62 18.49 5.59
CA PHE A 9 4.06 17.76 4.41
C PHE A 9 4.38 16.30 4.74
N ILE A 10 5.20 16.06 5.76
CA ILE A 10 5.56 14.71 6.22
C ILE A 10 4.30 13.95 6.64
N ARG A 11 3.40 14.57 7.40
CA ARG A 11 2.14 13.95 7.82
C ARG A 11 1.30 13.50 6.63
N ARG A 12 1.18 14.34 5.59
CA ARG A 12 0.44 14.00 4.36
C ARG A 12 1.12 12.90 3.55
N GLY A 13 2.46 12.96 3.41
CA GLY A 13 3.22 11.91 2.74
C GLY A 13 3.00 10.54 3.40
N ARG A 14 3.06 10.49 4.74
CA ARG A 14 2.77 9.27 5.50
C ARG A 14 1.33 8.78 5.31
N ALA A 15 0.36 9.69 5.26
CA ALA A 15 -1.05 9.33 5.03
C ALA A 15 -1.29 8.72 3.64
N LEU A 16 -0.46 9.06 2.65
CA LEU A 16 -0.48 8.47 1.30
C LEU A 16 0.37 7.19 1.19
N GLY A 17 0.96 6.73 2.29
CA GLY A 17 1.72 5.49 2.33
C GLY A 17 3.15 5.60 1.79
N PHE A 18 3.66 6.80 1.49
CA PHE A 18 5.07 6.97 1.13
C PHE A 18 5.96 6.55 2.31
N SER A 19 7.06 5.88 1.99
CA SER A 19 8.12 5.57 2.94
C SER A 19 8.82 6.83 3.43
N MET A 20 9.54 6.73 4.55
CA MET A 20 10.34 7.85 5.05
C MET A 20 11.43 8.29 4.07
N ALA A 21 11.95 7.36 3.25
CA ALA A 21 12.93 7.66 2.22
C ALA A 21 12.31 8.52 1.09
N GLU A 22 11.15 8.12 0.56
CA GLU A 22 10.44 8.87 -0.47
C GLU A 22 9.96 10.23 0.04
N ILE A 23 9.49 10.32 1.29
CA ILE A 23 9.11 11.59 1.89
C ILE A 23 10.32 12.53 1.99
N ALA A 24 11.49 12.02 2.37
CA ALA A 24 12.71 12.82 2.42
C ALA A 24 13.13 13.32 1.03
N GLU A 25 13.00 12.49 -0.01
CA GLU A 25 13.27 12.88 -1.40
C GLU A 25 12.28 13.94 -1.90
N LEU A 26 10.98 13.71 -1.69
CA LEU A 26 9.93 14.66 -2.03
C LEU A 26 10.10 15.99 -1.29
N LEU A 27 10.57 15.96 -0.04
CA LEU A 27 10.87 17.17 0.75
C LEU A 27 12.07 17.94 0.18
N LYS A 28 13.16 17.25 -0.21
CA LYS A 28 14.30 17.87 -0.90
C LYS A 28 13.87 18.54 -2.19
N LEU A 29 13.05 17.86 -2.98
CA LEU A 29 12.48 18.41 -4.21
C LEU A 29 11.60 19.62 -3.89
N TRP A 30 10.74 19.55 -2.86
CA TRP A 30 9.84 20.65 -2.50
C TRP A 30 10.59 21.93 -2.07
N GLN A 31 11.75 21.79 -1.42
CA GLN A 31 12.61 22.91 -1.03
C GLN A 31 13.39 23.51 -2.20
N ASN A 32 13.67 22.73 -3.25
CA ASN A 32 14.33 23.23 -4.46
C ASN A 32 13.32 23.95 -5.40
N LYS A 33 13.40 25.27 -5.47
CA LYS A 33 12.51 26.09 -6.32
C LYS A 33 12.79 26.00 -7.83
N GLN A 34 13.93 25.44 -8.24
CA GLN A 34 14.28 25.21 -9.64
C GLN A 34 14.07 23.76 -10.10
N ARG A 35 13.43 22.92 -9.26
CA ARG A 35 13.19 21.52 -9.63
C ARG A 35 12.34 21.38 -10.89
N ALA A 36 12.55 20.30 -11.62
CA ALA A 36 11.60 19.83 -12.61
C ALA A 36 10.42 19.14 -11.90
N SER A 37 9.19 19.39 -12.36
CA SER A 37 8.01 18.66 -11.87
C SER A 37 8.01 17.19 -12.32
N ALA A 38 8.83 16.85 -13.32
CA ALA A 38 9.00 15.49 -13.84
C ALA A 38 9.47 14.51 -12.76
N ASP A 39 10.46 14.88 -11.95
CA ASP A 39 11.02 14.02 -10.89
C ASP A 39 9.96 13.68 -9.83
N VAL A 40 9.17 14.69 -9.44
CA VAL A 40 8.06 14.54 -8.48
C VAL A 40 7.00 13.61 -9.03
N LYS A 41 6.64 13.80 -10.30
CA LYS A 41 5.65 12.97 -11.00
C LYS A 41 6.13 11.51 -11.06
N GLN A 42 7.42 11.29 -11.33
CA GLN A 42 7.99 9.96 -11.41
C GLN A 42 7.93 9.23 -10.06
N ILE A 43 8.31 9.88 -8.96
CA ILE A 43 8.19 9.29 -7.61
C ILE A 43 6.74 8.92 -7.31
N ALA A 44 5.80 9.83 -7.59
CA ALA A 44 4.38 9.57 -7.35
C ALA A 44 3.84 8.40 -8.19
N LEU A 45 4.18 8.32 -9.48
CA LEU A 45 3.72 7.24 -10.35
C LEU A 45 4.33 5.89 -10.00
N THR A 46 5.60 5.86 -9.59
CA THR A 46 6.24 4.64 -9.07
C THR A 46 5.52 4.12 -7.83
N HIS A 47 5.19 5.01 -6.89
CA HIS A 47 4.44 4.64 -5.69
C HIS A 47 3.02 4.15 -6.01
N VAL A 48 2.33 4.79 -6.96
CA VAL A 48 1.02 4.32 -7.45
C VAL A 48 1.13 2.90 -8.02
N ALA A 49 2.14 2.62 -8.85
CA ALA A 49 2.32 1.28 -9.41
C ALA A 49 2.57 0.22 -8.32
N ASP A 50 3.31 0.55 -7.26
CA ASP A 50 3.51 -0.35 -6.12
C ASP A 50 2.22 -0.58 -5.32
N LEU A 51 1.42 0.47 -5.11
CA LEU A 51 0.10 0.34 -4.47
C LEU A 51 -0.83 -0.55 -5.30
N ASP A 52 -0.90 -0.35 -6.60
CA ASP A 52 -1.72 -1.16 -7.52
C ASP A 52 -1.31 -2.64 -7.48
N ARG A 53 0.00 -2.92 -7.47
CA ARG A 53 0.53 -4.28 -7.32
C ARG A 53 0.08 -4.91 -5.99
N ARG A 54 0.23 -4.20 -4.87
CA ARG A 54 -0.20 -4.70 -3.55
C ARG A 54 -1.71 -4.90 -3.50
N MET A 55 -2.50 -4.03 -4.11
CA MET A 55 -3.95 -4.18 -4.20
C MET A 55 -4.34 -5.43 -4.98
N ALA A 56 -3.68 -5.72 -6.09
CA ALA A 56 -3.89 -6.95 -6.86
C ALA A 56 -3.55 -8.20 -6.02
N GLU A 57 -2.42 -8.20 -5.32
CA GLU A 57 -2.02 -9.30 -4.42
C GLU A 57 -3.03 -9.51 -3.29
N MET A 58 -3.45 -8.44 -2.62
CA MET A 58 -4.46 -8.50 -1.56
C MET A 58 -5.82 -8.97 -2.10
N ALA A 59 -6.22 -8.52 -3.29
CA ALA A 59 -7.47 -8.95 -3.93
C ALA A 59 -7.43 -10.45 -4.26
N ALA A 60 -6.29 -10.96 -4.74
CA ALA A 60 -6.10 -12.39 -5.00
C ALA A 60 -6.18 -13.21 -3.71
N MET A 61 -5.46 -12.82 -2.66
CA MET A 61 -5.52 -13.49 -1.36
C MET A 61 -6.94 -13.50 -0.78
N ARG A 62 -7.64 -12.36 -0.83
CA ARG A 62 -9.04 -12.24 -0.41
C ARG A 62 -9.93 -13.19 -1.19
N LYS A 63 -9.76 -13.28 -2.51
CA LYS A 63 -10.55 -14.16 -3.37
C LYS A 63 -10.39 -15.62 -2.94
N THR A 64 -9.15 -16.09 -2.80
CA THR A 64 -8.85 -17.46 -2.35
C THR A 64 -9.47 -17.76 -0.99
N LEU A 65 -9.26 -16.88 0.00
CA LEU A 65 -9.84 -17.08 1.33
C LEU A 65 -11.37 -17.08 1.30
N THR A 66 -11.98 -16.24 0.46
CA THR A 66 -13.43 -16.18 0.30
C THR A 66 -13.97 -17.47 -0.30
N GLU A 67 -13.32 -18.01 -1.34
CA GLU A 67 -13.70 -19.28 -1.97
C GLU A 67 -13.61 -20.47 -0.99
N LEU A 68 -12.51 -20.54 -0.23
CA LEU A 68 -12.34 -21.55 0.82
C LEU A 68 -13.40 -21.42 1.90
N ALA A 69 -13.73 -20.20 2.32
CA ALA A 69 -14.76 -19.95 3.31
C ALA A 69 -16.17 -20.33 2.83
N HIS A 70 -16.50 -20.09 1.55
CA HIS A 70 -17.79 -20.50 0.98
C HIS A 70 -17.96 -22.03 0.95
N CYS A 71 -16.86 -22.77 0.79
CA CYS A 71 -16.90 -24.22 0.81
C CYS A 71 -17.03 -24.78 2.24
N CYS A 72 -16.76 -23.97 3.27
CA CYS A 72 -16.82 -24.39 4.66
C CYS A 72 -18.26 -24.34 5.19
N ALA A 73 -18.73 -25.45 5.78
CA ALA A 73 -20.05 -25.52 6.39
C ALA A 73 -20.17 -24.66 7.66
N GLY A 74 -19.05 -24.33 8.32
CA GLY A 74 -19.03 -23.51 9.52
C GLY A 74 -19.72 -24.15 10.73
N ASP A 75 -19.80 -25.48 10.77
CA ASP A 75 -20.46 -26.23 11.85
C ASP A 75 -19.44 -26.95 12.76
N SER A 76 -19.93 -27.81 13.66
CA SER A 76 -19.09 -28.51 14.64
C SER A 76 -18.33 -29.72 14.08
N ARG A 77 -18.28 -29.91 12.75
CA ARG A 77 -17.58 -31.04 12.13
C ARG A 77 -16.08 -30.77 12.00
N PRO A 78 -15.24 -31.82 12.04
CA PRO A 78 -13.79 -31.69 11.84
C PRO A 78 -13.39 -31.42 10.38
N ASP A 79 -14.28 -31.71 9.42
CA ASP A 79 -14.03 -31.52 7.98
C ASP A 79 -14.06 -30.02 7.63
N CYS A 80 -12.89 -29.41 7.48
CA CYS A 80 -12.73 -27.99 7.19
C CYS A 80 -11.99 -27.76 5.86
N PRO A 81 -12.71 -27.42 4.77
CA PRO A 81 -12.11 -27.14 3.47
C PRO A 81 -11.07 -26.01 3.48
N ILE A 82 -11.16 -25.07 4.42
CA ILE A 82 -10.15 -24.02 4.60
C ILE A 82 -8.80 -24.64 4.99
N LEU A 83 -8.78 -25.53 5.99
CA LEU A 83 -7.55 -26.19 6.42
C LEU A 83 -7.00 -27.12 5.35
N SER A 84 -7.88 -27.85 4.65
CA SER A 84 -7.47 -28.70 3.53
C SER A 84 -6.87 -27.90 2.38
N GLY A 85 -7.43 -26.73 2.04
CA GLY A 85 -6.91 -25.86 0.99
C GLY A 85 -5.61 -25.13 1.36
N LEU A 86 -5.36 -24.90 2.65
CA LEU A 86 -4.09 -24.32 3.14
C LEU A 86 -2.97 -25.35 3.28
N ALA A 87 -3.29 -26.64 3.35
CA ALA A 87 -2.32 -27.73 3.48
C ALA A 87 -1.76 -28.24 2.14
N GLN A 88 -2.11 -27.60 1.01
CA GLN A 88 -1.58 -27.87 -0.33
C GLN A 88 -0.33 -27.06 -0.66
#